data_AF-A0A7W1LQT0-F1
#
_entry.id   AF-A0A7W1LQT0-F1
#
_cell.length_a   1.000
_cell.length_b   1.000
_cell.length_c   1.000
_cell.angle_alpha   90.00
_cell.angle_beta   90.00
_cell.angle_gamma   90.00
#
_symmetry.space_group_name_H-M   'P 1'
#
loop_
_entity.id
_entity.type
_entity.pdbx_description
1 polymer ?
#
loop_
_entity_poly.entity_id
_entity_poly.type
_entity_poly.pdbx_seq_one_letter_code
_entity_poly.pdbx_strand_id
1 'polypeptide(L)'
;MFVKICGITNEDDALLAVAMGADAVGFVFAPSPRQIAVQRAFDITRRLPPEILTVGVFRDEHPSRVIDIVHTAGMKAAQLHGNENAAAVADVAKHV
;
A
#
# COMPACT_ATOMS: atom_id res chain seq x y z
N MET A 1 -14.30 -10.94 -10.08
CA MET A 1 -13.00 -10.53 -10.65
C MET A 1 -12.40 -9.54 -9.67
N PHE A 2 -11.16 -9.73 -9.22
CA PHE A 2 -10.54 -8.82 -8.25
C PHE A 2 -9.86 -7.65 -8.97
N VAL A 3 -10.12 -6.42 -8.54
CA VAL A 3 -9.63 -5.18 -9.16
C VAL A 3 -8.91 -4.30 -8.13
N LYS A 4 -7.64 -3.99 -8.40
CA LYS A 4 -6.83 -3.06 -7.62
C LYS A 4 -6.54 -1.79 -8.42
N ILE A 5 -6.87 -0.62 -7.86
CA ILE A 5 -6.47 0.68 -8.42
C ILE A 5 -5.19 1.16 -7.71
N CYS A 6 -4.11 1.34 -8.47
CA CYS A 6 -2.77 1.56 -7.90
C CYS A 6 -2.23 2.97 -8.16
N GLY A 7 -1.46 3.50 -7.22
CA GLY A 7 -0.84 4.82 -7.33
C GLY A 7 -1.76 5.95 -6.89
N ILE A 8 -2.62 5.69 -5.91
CA ILE A 8 -3.47 6.68 -5.26
C ILE A 8 -2.57 7.70 -4.52
N THR A 9 -2.82 8.98 -4.74
CA THR A 9 -2.05 10.10 -4.14
C THR A 9 -2.93 11.06 -3.33
N ASN A 10 -4.24 10.98 -3.49
CA ASN A 10 -5.22 11.83 -2.82
C ASN A 10 -6.46 11.01 -2.42
N GLU A 11 -7.28 11.61 -1.57
CA GLU A 11 -8.43 10.95 -0.97
C GLU A 11 -9.61 10.81 -1.93
N ASP A 12 -9.86 11.81 -2.76
CA ASP A 12 -10.99 11.83 -3.69
C ASP A 12 -10.90 10.66 -4.68
N ASP A 13 -9.71 10.41 -5.23
CA ASP A 13 -9.44 9.28 -6.10
C ASP A 13 -9.61 7.93 -5.38
N ALA A 14 -9.21 7.86 -4.11
CA ALA A 14 -9.35 6.64 -3.30
C ALA A 14 -10.82 6.30 -3.07
N LEU A 15 -11.61 7.30 -2.66
CA LEU A 15 -13.03 7.15 -2.41
C LEU A 15 -13.80 6.86 -3.69
N LEU A 16 -13.45 7.52 -4.79
CA LEU A 16 -14.05 7.25 -6.11
C LEU A 16 -13.76 5.82 -6.57
N ALA A 17 -12.50 5.34 -6.45
CA ALA A 17 -12.14 3.98 -6.81
C ALA A 17 -12.97 2.94 -6.02
N VAL A 18 -13.12 3.17 -4.72
CA VAL A 18 -13.95 2.32 -3.85
C VAL A 18 -15.42 2.37 -4.24
N ALA A 19 -15.97 3.56 -4.48
CA ALA A 19 -17.37 3.74 -4.88
C ALA A 19 -17.68 3.07 -6.23
N MET A 20 -16.70 2.99 -7.12
CA MET A 20 -16.80 2.29 -8.40
C MET A 20 -16.58 0.76 -8.30
N GLY A 21 -16.36 0.23 -7.10
CA GLY A 21 -16.28 -1.20 -6.83
C GLY A 21 -14.87 -1.79 -6.88
N ALA A 22 -13.82 -1.00 -6.67
CA ALA A 22 -12.47 -1.55 -6.52
C ALA A 22 -12.37 -2.38 -5.22
N ASP A 23 -11.78 -3.58 -5.31
CA ASP A 23 -11.52 -4.44 -4.15
C ASP A 23 -10.30 -3.96 -3.34
N ALA A 24 -9.38 -3.23 -3.99
CA ALA A 24 -8.15 -2.76 -3.38
C ALA A 24 -7.69 -1.41 -3.92
N VAL A 25 -6.98 -0.67 -3.07
CA VAL A 25 -6.25 0.55 -3.45
C VAL A 25 -4.77 0.45 -3.09
N GLY A 26 -3.91 0.98 -3.96
CA GLY A 26 -2.46 0.91 -3.81
C GLY A 26 -1.80 2.27 -3.62
N PHE A 27 -0.91 2.38 -2.62
CA PHE A 27 -0.13 3.57 -2.29
C PHE A 27 1.37 3.29 -2.54
N VAL A 28 2.06 4.20 -3.22
CA VAL A 28 3.46 3.97 -3.63
C VAL A 28 4.42 4.66 -2.64
N PHE A 29 5.30 3.88 -2.03
CA PHE A 29 6.31 4.33 -1.07
C PHE A 29 7.74 4.26 -1.62
N ALA A 30 7.88 4.24 -2.95
CA ALA A 30 9.16 4.23 -3.66
C ALA A 30 9.24 5.40 -4.67
N PRO A 31 10.45 5.79 -5.14
CA PRO A 31 10.63 6.88 -6.10
C PRO A 31 9.74 6.71 -7.34
N SER A 32 8.78 7.62 -7.49
CA SER A 32 7.74 7.58 -8.53
C SER A 32 6.99 8.93 -8.57
N PRO A 33 6.46 9.36 -9.73
CA PRO A 33 5.52 10.49 -9.78
C PRO A 33 4.25 10.27 -8.93
N ARG A 34 3.97 9.01 -8.57
CA ARG A 34 2.83 8.59 -7.74
C ARG A 34 3.22 8.31 -6.29
N GLN A 35 4.43 8.68 -5.88
CA GLN A 35 4.90 8.49 -4.50
C GLN A 35 4.08 9.34 -3.53
N ILE A 36 3.71 8.77 -2.39
CA ILE A 36 2.92 9.44 -1.35
C ILE A 36 3.64 9.38 0.00
N ALA A 37 3.45 10.41 0.83
CA ALA A 37 3.94 10.42 2.20
C ALA A 37 3.17 9.41 3.08
N VAL A 38 3.87 8.74 3.99
CA VAL A 38 3.30 7.76 4.94
C VAL A 38 2.11 8.34 5.71
N GLN A 39 2.26 9.55 6.26
CA GLN A 39 1.18 10.21 7.02
C GLN A 39 -0.05 10.49 6.15
N ARG A 40 0.15 10.90 4.89
CA ARG A 40 -0.95 11.17 3.96
C ARG A 40 -1.69 9.89 3.58
N ALA A 41 -0.95 8.78 3.40
CA ALA A 41 -1.56 7.48 3.17
C ALA A 41 -2.39 7.03 4.39
N PHE A 42 -1.86 7.20 5.62
CA PHE A 42 -2.60 6.93 6.87
C PHE A 42 -3.90 7.73 6.97
N ASP A 43 -3.87 9.02 6.62
CA ASP A 43 -5.05 9.88 6.66
C ASP A 43 -6.15 9.40 5.71
N ILE A 44 -5.78 8.83 4.57
CA ILE A 44 -6.70 8.26 3.58
C ILE A 44 -7.20 6.90 4.05
N THR A 45 -6.31 5.98 4.46
CA THR A 45 -6.69 4.60 4.79
C THR A 45 -7.70 4.51 5.92
N ARG A 46 -7.58 5.36 6.95
CA ARG A 46 -8.55 5.40 8.07
C ARG A 46 -9.97 5.83 7.66
N ARG A 47 -10.15 6.42 6.48
CA ARG A 47 -11.44 6.85 5.94
C ARG A 47 -12.06 5.83 4.98
N LEU A 48 -11.29 4.83 4.56
CA LEU A 48 -11.78 3.81 3.65
C LEU A 48 -12.57 2.74 4.43
N PRO A 49 -13.56 2.10 3.79
CA PRO A 49 -14.29 0.99 4.40
C PRO A 49 -13.34 -0.16 4.82
N PRO A 50 -13.57 -0.83 5.96
CA PRO A 50 -12.73 -1.91 6.47
C PRO A 50 -12.57 -3.11 5.53
N GLU A 51 -13.47 -3.31 4.58
CA GLU A 51 -13.42 -4.37 3.56
C GLU A 51 -12.40 -4.10 2.45
N ILE A 52 -12.01 -2.85 2.22
CA ILE A 52 -11.09 -2.48 1.13
C ILE A 52 -9.67 -2.87 1.51
N LEU A 53 -9.00 -3.61 0.63
CA LEU A 53 -7.60 -3.97 0.82
C LEU A 53 -6.70 -2.76 0.50
N THR A 54 -5.97 -2.28 1.50
CA THR A 54 -4.99 -1.20 1.36
C THR A 54 -3.60 -1.81 1.17
N VAL A 55 -2.93 -1.46 0.06
CA VAL A 55 -1.66 -2.09 -0.33
C VAL A 55 -0.56 -1.04 -0.42
N GLY A 56 0.52 -1.21 0.35
CA GLY A 56 1.74 -0.44 0.19
C GLY A 56 2.64 -1.03 -0.91
N VAL A 57 3.13 -0.21 -1.83
CA VAL A 57 4.03 -0.63 -2.92
C VAL A 57 5.44 -0.13 -2.64
N PHE A 58 6.38 -1.07 -2.58
CA PHE A 58 7.79 -0.84 -2.26
C PHE A 58 8.68 -1.36 -3.39
N ARG A 59 9.89 -0.84 -3.49
CA ARG A 59 10.89 -1.29 -4.47
C ARG A 59 12.26 -1.20 -3.85
N ASP A 60 12.92 -2.36 -3.71
CA ASP A 60 14.28 -2.51 -3.19
C ASP A 60 14.46 -1.87 -1.80
N GLU A 61 13.41 -1.88 -0.98
CA GLU A 61 13.39 -1.32 0.38
C GLU A 61 13.75 -2.38 1.43
N HIS A 62 14.36 -1.97 2.54
CA HIS A 62 14.71 -2.89 3.61
C HIS A 62 13.46 -3.51 4.27
N PRO A 63 13.42 -4.83 4.56
CA PRO A 63 12.24 -5.50 5.13
C PRO A 63 11.68 -4.82 6.38
N SER A 64 12.52 -4.40 7.32
CA SER A 64 12.06 -3.70 8.53
C SER A 64 11.35 -2.39 8.19
N ARG A 65 11.82 -1.67 7.17
CA ARG A 65 11.23 -0.39 6.75
C ARG A 65 9.88 -0.59 6.06
N VAL A 66 9.74 -1.67 5.29
CA VAL A 66 8.46 -2.09 4.71
C VAL A 66 7.44 -2.36 5.82
N ILE A 67 7.81 -3.19 6.80
CA ILE A 67 6.96 -3.55 7.94
C ILE A 67 6.53 -2.30 8.73
N ASP A 68 7.48 -1.43 9.06
CA ASP A 68 7.23 -0.17 9.77
C ASP A 68 6.21 0.70 9.02
N ILE A 69 6.39 0.88 7.70
CA ILE A 69 5.50 1.71 6.88
C ILE A 69 4.13 1.08 6.76
N VAL A 70 4.02 -0.24 6.59
CA VAL A 70 2.74 -0.95 6.53
C VAL A 70 1.92 -0.67 7.79
N HIS A 71 2.50 -0.87 8.97
CA HIS A 71 1.81 -0.63 10.24
C HIS A 71 1.49 0.84 10.45
N THR A 72 2.44 1.74 10.19
CA THR A 72 2.27 3.18 10.40
C THR A 72 1.24 3.79 9.45
N ALA A 73 1.19 3.34 8.20
CA ALA A 73 0.25 3.84 7.19
C ALA A 73 -1.14 3.15 7.25
N GLY A 74 -1.33 2.14 8.09
CA GLY A 74 -2.57 1.37 8.13
C GLY A 74 -2.81 0.54 6.87
N MET A 75 -1.75 -0.01 6.29
CA MET A 75 -1.84 -0.94 5.16
C MET A 75 -2.17 -2.34 5.66
N LYS A 76 -2.88 -3.11 4.83
CA LYS A 76 -3.24 -4.52 5.08
C LYS A 76 -2.39 -5.49 4.27
N ALA A 77 -1.59 -4.99 3.33
CA ALA A 77 -0.69 -5.80 2.52
C ALA A 77 0.50 -4.98 2.02
N ALA A 78 1.60 -5.69 1.72
CA ALA A 78 2.77 -5.16 1.05
C ALA A 78 2.91 -5.79 -0.34
N GLN A 79 3.17 -4.95 -1.35
CA GLN A 79 3.58 -5.34 -2.69
C GLN A 79 5.06 -4.98 -2.85
N LEU A 80 5.91 -5.99 -2.93
CA LEU A 80 7.34 -5.87 -3.22
C LEU A 80 7.53 -5.91 -4.74
N HIS A 81 8.08 -4.83 -5.31
CA HIS A 81 8.08 -4.58 -6.76
C HIS A 81 9.49 -4.26 -7.29
N GLY A 82 10.52 -4.76 -6.62
CA GLY A 82 11.91 -4.65 -7.02
C GLY A 82 12.55 -6.03 -7.24
N ASN A 83 13.78 -6.17 -6.76
CA ASN A 83 14.59 -7.37 -6.83
C ASN A 83 14.73 -8.03 -5.45
N GLU A 84 13.69 -7.93 -4.62
CA GLU A 84 13.69 -8.51 -3.29
C GLU A 84 13.85 -10.03 -3.38
N ASN A 85 14.81 -10.58 -2.63
CA ASN A 85 15.04 -12.01 -2.60
C ASN A 85 14.00 -12.73 -1.73
N ALA A 86 13.88 -14.06 -1.90
CA ALA A 86 12.89 -14.86 -1.18
C ALA A 86 13.00 -14.76 0.35
N ALA A 87 14.20 -14.56 0.90
CA ALA A 87 14.39 -14.40 2.34
C ALA A 87 13.79 -13.08 2.85
N ALA A 88 14.03 -11.98 2.14
CA ALA A 88 13.43 -10.68 2.43
C ALA A 88 11.90 -10.72 2.32
N VAL A 89 11.36 -11.35 1.26
CA VAL A 89 9.91 -11.52 1.09
C VAL A 89 9.31 -12.33 2.24
N ALA A 90 9.96 -13.43 2.65
CA ALA A 90 9.50 -14.27 3.74
C ALA A 90 9.54 -13.55 5.10
N ASP A 91 10.45 -12.62 5.30
CA ASP A 91 10.52 -11.80 6.52
C ASP A 91 9.35 -10.81 6.60
N VAL A 92 9.08 -10.09 5.50
CA VAL A 92 7.92 -9.18 5.42
C VAL A 92 6.61 -9.94 5.62
N ALA A 93 6.44 -11.09 4.99
CA ALA A 93 5.21 -11.88 5.05
C ALA A 93 4.86 -12.43 6.45
N LYS A 94 5.83 -12.50 7.37
CA LYS A 94 5.58 -12.91 8.77
C LYS A 94 4.99 -11.80 9.64
N HIS A 95 5.09 -10.55 9.20
CA HIS A 95 4.82 -9.38 10.02
C HIS A 95 3.73 -8.46 9.42
N VAL A 96 3.40 -8.64 8.14
CA VAL A 96 2.39 -7.85 7.40
C VAL A 96 1.10 -8.61 7.25
#